data_AF-A0A7C1PYU6-F1
#
_entry.id   AF-A0A7C1PYU6-F1
#
_cell.length_a   1.000
_cell.length_b   1.000
_cell.length_c   1.000
_cell.angle_alpha   90.00
_cell.angle_beta   90.00
_cell.angle_gamma   90.00
#
_symmetry.space_group_name_H-M   'P 1'
#
loop_
_entity.id
_entity.type
_entity.pdbx_description
1 polymer ?
#
loop_
_entity_poly.entity_id
_entity_poly.type
_entity_poly.pdbx_seq_one_letter_code
_entity_poly.pdbx_strand_id
1 'polypeptide(L)'
;MEIEVSAGGKSLGISVEDPFRIDVVRVTEDIGEFAKERGCHLKGLDIEGLLPLMVKGVYGCEEGCPSDAKKLVTEGYKGFVLEYIEGGILSARSTEEGSGGLTIKIFPEF
;
A
#
# COMPACT_ATOMS: atom_id res chain seq x y z
N MET A 1 7.24 -2.42 10.66
CA MET A 1 6.98 -2.58 9.20
C MET A 1 7.19 -1.23 8.53
N GLU A 2 7.65 -1.22 7.27
CA GLU A 2 7.78 0.03 6.50
C GLU A 2 6.83 0.03 5.29
N ILE A 3 6.20 1.18 5.04
CA ILE A 3 5.43 1.45 3.83
C ILE A 3 6.18 2.48 3.00
N GLU A 4 6.61 2.13 1.79
CA GLU A 4 7.16 3.09 0.83
C GLU A 4 6.05 3.52 -0.12
N VAL A 5 5.91 4.82 -0.31
CA VAL A 5 4.93 5.43 -1.21
C VAL A 5 5.69 6.26 -2.22
N SER A 6 5.56 5.93 -3.50
CA SER A 6 6.23 6.63 -4.58
C SER A 6 5.23 7.28 -5.52
N ALA A 7 5.37 8.58 -5.78
CA ALA A 7 4.56 9.34 -6.73
C ALA A 7 5.39 10.50 -7.31
N GLY A 8 5.20 10.81 -8.60
CA GLY A 8 5.90 11.94 -9.24
C GLY A 8 7.42 11.84 -9.18
N GLY A 9 7.97 10.62 -9.24
CA GLY A 9 9.41 10.35 -9.22
C GLY A 9 10.09 10.52 -7.84
N LYS A 10 9.30 10.60 -6.77
CA LYS A 10 9.77 10.81 -5.40
C LYS A 10 9.11 9.79 -4.48
N SER A 11 9.68 9.62 -3.29
CA SER A 11 9.25 8.57 -2.35
C SER A 11 9.11 9.12 -0.93
N LEU A 12 8.14 8.58 -0.20
CA LEU A 12 7.87 8.78 1.22
C LEU A 12 7.95 7.42 1.91
N GLY A 13 8.71 7.33 3.00
CA GLY A 13 8.72 6.17 3.89
C GLY A 13 7.86 6.44 5.11
N ILE A 14 6.98 5.50 5.46
CA ILE A 14 6.11 5.54 6.63
C ILE A 14 6.41 4.32 7.49
N SER A 15 6.92 4.55 8.69
CA SER A 15 7.16 3.48 9.67
C SER A 15 5.88 3.15 10.43
N VAL A 16 5.54 1.87 10.48
CA VAL A 16 4.39 1.32 11.22
C VAL A 16 4.91 0.37 12.28
N GLU A 17 4.73 0.72 13.55
CA GLU A 17 5.23 -0.07 14.68
C GLU A 17 4.56 -1.44 14.79
N ASP A 18 3.23 -1.49 14.68
CA ASP A 18 2.44 -2.71 14.73
C ASP A 18 1.61 -2.87 13.44
N PRO A 19 1.94 -3.82 12.55
CA PRO A 19 1.20 -4.07 11.32
C PRO A 19 -0.28 -4.37 11.58
N PHE A 20 -0.62 -5.04 12.69
CA PHE A 20 -2.00 -5.43 12.98
C PHE A 20 -2.84 -4.26 13.48
N ARG A 21 -2.21 -3.16 13.88
CA ARG A 21 -2.85 -1.97 14.45
C ARG A 21 -2.48 -0.69 13.70
N ILE A 22 -2.26 -0.81 12.39
CA ILE A 22 -2.02 0.33 11.51
C ILE A 22 -3.16 1.35 11.60
N ASP A 23 -2.81 2.62 11.77
CA ASP A 23 -3.75 3.74 11.65
C ASP A 23 -3.97 4.07 10.16
N VAL A 24 -4.88 3.32 9.55
CA VAL A 24 -5.14 3.39 8.10
C VAL A 24 -5.56 4.79 7.65
N VAL A 25 -6.35 5.49 8.48
CA VAL A 25 -6.84 6.83 8.16
C VAL A 25 -5.66 7.79 8.09
N ARG A 26 -4.82 7.81 9.13
CA ARG A 26 -3.64 8.67 9.17
C ARG A 26 -2.66 8.37 8.02
N VAL A 27 -2.37 7.09 7.77
CA VAL A 27 -1.47 6.70 6.66
C VAL A 27 -2.04 7.14 5.31
N THR A 28 -3.35 7.04 5.12
CA THR A 28 -4.01 7.50 3.89
C THR A 28 -3.94 9.02 3.74
N GLU A 29 -4.10 9.77 4.84
CA GLU A 29 -3.92 11.23 4.87
C GLU A 29 -2.49 11.62 4.49
N ASP A 30 -1.48 10.99 5.10
CA ASP A 30 -0.05 11.22 4.80
C ASP A 30 0.26 10.97 3.31
N ILE A 31 -0.29 9.90 2.73
CA ILE A 31 -0.19 9.59 1.29
C ILE A 31 -0.86 10.67 0.45
N GLY A 32 -2.04 11.13 0.85
CA GLY A 32 -2.81 12.17 0.18
C GLY A 32 -2.05 13.50 0.14
N GLU A 33 -1.49 13.92 1.27
CA GLU A 33 -0.66 15.13 1.37
C GLU A 33 0.58 15.02 0.49
N PHE A 34 1.31 13.91 0.59
CA PHE A 34 2.48 13.64 -0.23
C PHE A 34 2.16 13.70 -1.74
N ALA A 35 1.10 13.05 -2.20
CA ALA A 35 0.71 13.07 -3.60
C ALA A 35 0.31 14.48 -4.07
N LYS A 36 -0.43 15.22 -3.22
CA LYS A 36 -0.87 16.58 -3.51
C LYS A 36 0.31 17.54 -3.69
N GLU A 37 1.33 17.45 -2.84
CA GLU A 37 2.56 18.24 -2.96
C GLU A 37 3.30 18.01 -4.29
N ARG A 38 3.05 16.86 -4.95
CA ARG A 38 3.64 16.51 -6.25
C ARG A 38 2.70 16.76 -7.43
N GLY A 39 1.58 17.44 -7.20
CA GLY A 39 0.57 17.70 -8.24
C GLY A 39 -0.10 16.42 -8.76
N CYS A 40 -0.08 15.34 -7.99
CA CYS A 40 -0.74 14.09 -8.32
C CYS A 40 -2.17 14.10 -7.78
N HIS A 41 -3.09 13.48 -8.51
CA HIS A 41 -4.49 13.36 -8.12
C HIS A 41 -4.83 11.91 -7.78
N LEU A 42 -5.35 11.69 -6.56
CA LEU A 42 -5.70 10.36 -6.07
C LEU A 42 -7.20 10.04 -6.21
N LYS A 43 -7.92 10.83 -7.03
CA LYS A 43 -9.37 10.68 -7.19
C LYS A 43 -9.70 9.30 -7.77
N GLY A 44 -10.56 8.55 -7.10
CA GLY A 44 -11.01 7.23 -7.55
C GLY A 44 -10.18 6.05 -7.03
N LEU A 45 -9.08 6.32 -6.33
CA LEU A 45 -8.29 5.30 -5.64
C LEU A 45 -8.83 5.06 -4.23
N ASP A 46 -9.07 3.79 -3.89
CA ASP A 46 -9.46 3.36 -2.56
C ASP A 46 -8.23 2.89 -1.76
N ILE A 47 -7.42 3.86 -1.31
CA ILE A 47 -6.19 3.56 -0.56
C ILE A 47 -6.52 3.03 0.84
N GLU A 48 -7.57 3.58 1.46
CA GLU A 48 -8.03 3.20 2.80
C GLU A 48 -8.50 1.74 2.82
N GLY A 49 -9.20 1.27 1.79
CA GLY A 49 -9.57 -0.15 1.68
C GLY A 49 -8.42 -1.06 1.21
N LEU A 50 -7.47 -0.54 0.43
CA LEU A 50 -6.32 -1.31 -0.06
C LEU A 50 -5.33 -1.67 1.06
N LEU A 51 -4.96 -0.69 1.89
CA LEU A 51 -3.89 -0.84 2.89
C LEU A 51 -4.09 -2.05 3.82
N PRO A 52 -5.28 -2.24 4.46
CA PRO A 52 -5.51 -3.41 5.32
C PRO A 52 -5.36 -4.74 4.60
N LEU A 53 -5.78 -4.81 3.32
CA LEU A 53 -5.64 -6.03 2.52
C LEU A 53 -4.18 -6.33 2.22
N MET A 54 -3.40 -5.31 1.86
CA MET A 54 -1.98 -5.47 1.62
C MET A 54 -1.26 -5.93 2.89
N VAL A 55 -1.53 -5.30 4.04
CA VAL A 55 -0.96 -5.69 5.33
C VAL A 55 -1.33 -7.13 5.66
N LYS A 56 -2.61 -7.50 5.53
CA LYS A 56 -3.06 -8.88 5.75
C LYS A 56 -2.41 -9.87 4.79
N GLY A 57 -2.17 -9.46 3.54
CA GLY A 57 -1.44 -10.25 2.56
C GLY A 57 -0.02 -10.60 3.01
N VAL A 58 0.67 -9.67 3.67
CA VAL A 58 2.06 -9.82 4.12
C VAL A 58 2.15 -10.48 5.50
N TYR A 59 1.35 -10.04 6.47
CA TYR A 59 1.47 -10.40 7.89
C TYR A 59 0.36 -11.33 8.41
N GLY A 60 -0.71 -11.56 7.65
CA GLY A 60 -1.89 -12.25 8.17
C GLY A 60 -2.74 -11.34 9.07
N CYS A 61 -3.44 -11.92 10.05
CA CYS A 61 -4.24 -11.16 11.02
C CYS A 61 -3.80 -11.48 12.46
N GLU A 62 -4.08 -10.59 13.41
CA GLU A 62 -3.76 -10.76 14.84
C GLU A 62 -4.35 -12.08 15.40
N GLU A 63 -5.50 -12.52 14.88
CA GLU A 63 -6.18 -13.76 15.27
C GLU A 63 -5.56 -15.04 14.67
N GLY A 64 -4.45 -14.94 13.92
CA GLY A 64 -3.72 -16.09 13.37
C GLY A 64 -4.16 -16.51 11.96
N CYS A 65 -4.81 -15.63 11.20
CA CYS A 65 -5.05 -15.85 9.78
C CYS A 65 -3.71 -15.93 9.04
N PRO A 66 -3.55 -16.86 8.08
CA PRO A 66 -2.34 -16.92 7.27
C PRO A 66 -2.18 -15.65 6.41
N SER A 67 -0.94 -15.22 6.23
CA SER A 67 -0.56 -14.25 5.20
C SER A 67 -0.77 -14.87 3.81
N ASP A 68 -1.46 -14.17 2.90
CA ASP A 68 -1.72 -14.65 1.54
C ASP A 68 -1.65 -13.54 0.48
N ALA A 69 -0.45 -12.96 0.33
CA ALA A 69 -0.18 -11.92 -0.66
C ALA A 69 -0.42 -12.40 -2.10
N LYS A 70 -0.15 -13.68 -2.40
CA LYS A 70 -0.31 -14.23 -3.75
C LYS A 70 -1.78 -14.31 -4.15
N LYS A 71 -2.66 -14.67 -3.23
CA LYS A 71 -4.11 -14.62 -3.48
C LYS A 71 -4.57 -13.20 -3.74
N LEU A 72 -4.14 -12.23 -2.93
CA LEU A 72 -4.48 -10.81 -3.15
C LEU A 72 -4.00 -10.31 -4.53
N VAL A 73 -2.78 -10.67 -4.94
CA VAL A 73 -2.27 -10.38 -6.30
C VAL A 73 -3.17 -10.98 -7.38
N THR A 74 -3.67 -12.20 -7.17
CA THR A 74 -4.53 -12.89 -8.14
C THR A 74 -5.93 -12.29 -8.21
N GLU A 75 -6.52 -11.95 -7.06
CA GLU A 75 -7.86 -11.36 -6.96
C GLU A 75 -7.87 -9.91 -7.45
N GLY A 76 -6.74 -9.20 -7.28
CA GLY A 76 -6.60 -7.81 -7.65
C GLY A 76 -7.29 -6.86 -6.68
N TYR A 77 -7.10 -5.56 -6.89
CA TYR A 77 -7.80 -4.52 -6.16
C TYR A 77 -8.09 -3.34 -7.07
N LYS A 78 -9.32 -2.82 -7.01
CA LYS A 78 -9.82 -1.82 -7.96
C LYS A 78 -8.89 -0.60 -8.04
N GLY A 79 -8.47 -0.25 -9.25
CA GLY A 79 -7.60 0.91 -9.50
C GLY A 79 -6.12 0.63 -9.24
N PHE A 80 -5.73 -0.61 -8.93
CA PHE A 80 -4.35 -1.00 -8.66
C PHE A 80 -3.95 -2.30 -9.37
N VAL A 81 -2.72 -2.35 -9.85
CA VAL A 81 -2.01 -3.57 -10.23
C VAL A 81 -1.16 -3.99 -9.04
N LEU A 82 -1.40 -5.19 -8.54
CA LEU A 82 -0.68 -5.77 -7.40
C LEU A 82 0.44 -6.69 -7.88
N GLU A 83 1.55 -6.70 -7.16
CA GLU A 83 2.70 -7.55 -7.44
C GLU A 83 3.35 -8.04 -6.13
N TYR A 84 3.56 -9.34 -6.03
CA TYR A 84 4.39 -9.92 -4.97
C TYR A 84 5.84 -9.98 -5.45
N ILE A 85 6.72 -9.30 -4.71
CA ILE A 85 8.15 -9.22 -4.98
C ILE A 85 8.88 -10.19 -4.03
N GLU A 86 9.99 -10.75 -4.49
CA GLU A 86 10.84 -11.62 -3.68
C GLU A 86 11.23 -10.95 -2.35
N GLY A 87 11.30 -11.73 -1.27
CA GLY A 87 11.55 -11.20 0.08
C GLY A 87 10.30 -10.73 0.84
N GLY A 88 9.10 -11.09 0.38
CA GLY A 88 7.85 -10.83 1.13
C GLY A 88 7.26 -9.44 0.90
N ILE A 89 7.80 -8.67 -0.03
CA ILE A 89 7.35 -7.32 -0.34
C ILE A 89 6.10 -7.40 -1.21
N LEU A 90 5.08 -6.62 -0.85
CA LEU A 90 3.86 -6.49 -1.64
C LEU A 90 3.74 -5.07 -2.19
N SER A 91 3.61 -4.96 -3.52
CA SER A 91 3.51 -3.71 -4.25
C SER A 91 2.12 -3.53 -4.84
N ALA A 92 1.59 -2.30 -4.81
CA ALA A 92 0.37 -1.89 -5.46
C ALA A 92 0.62 -0.61 -6.27
N ARG A 93 0.47 -0.69 -7.59
CA ARG A 93 0.65 0.44 -8.51
C ARG A 93 -0.71 0.90 -9.03
N SER A 94 -1.00 2.18 -8.86
CA SER A 94 -2.21 2.82 -9.40
C SER A 94 -2.28 2.71 -10.92
N THR A 95 -3.48 2.40 -11.43
CA THR A 95 -3.82 2.43 -12.87
C THR A 95 -4.49 3.73 -13.30
N GLU A 96 -4.85 4.60 -12.35
CA GLU A 96 -5.59 5.83 -12.63
C GLU A 96 -4.69 6.91 -13.24
N GLU A 97 -5.18 7.57 -14.30
CA GLU A 97 -4.49 8.71 -14.91
C GLU A 97 -4.38 9.89 -13.93
N GLY A 98 -3.26 10.61 -14.00
CA GLY A 98 -3.01 11.74 -13.10
C GLY A 98 -2.55 11.35 -11.69
N SER A 99 -2.50 10.06 -11.35
CA SER A 99 -1.95 9.57 -10.07
C SER A 99 -0.43 9.71 -9.94
N GLY A 100 0.26 10.17 -10.99
CA GLY A 100 1.72 10.31 -11.00
C GLY A 100 2.46 8.98 -10.87
N GLY A 101 1.80 7.87 -11.21
CA GLY A 101 2.33 6.52 -11.04
C GLY A 101 2.40 6.09 -9.58
N LEU A 102 1.46 6.53 -8.74
CA LEU A 102 1.39 6.17 -7.32
C LEU A 102 1.65 4.67 -7.14
N THR A 103 2.68 4.35 -6.38
CA THR A 103 3.05 2.99 -6.03
C THR A 103 3.19 2.90 -4.52
N ILE A 104 2.49 1.97 -3.90
CA ILE A 104 2.57 1.67 -2.48
C ILE A 104 3.27 0.32 -2.34
N LYS A 105 4.29 0.22 -1.50
CA LYS A 105 4.97 -1.03 -1.18
C LYS A 105 4.98 -1.26 0.32
N ILE A 106 4.68 -2.49 0.72
CA ILE A 106 4.82 -2.94 2.09
C ILE A 106 6.08 -3.78 2.21
N PHE A 107 6.97 -3.34 3.10
CA PHE A 107 8.20 -4.03 3.45
C PHE A 107 8.02 -4.72 4.79
N PRO A 108 8.08 -6.06 4.82
CA PRO A 108 8.10 -6.77 6.08
C PRO A 108 9.42 -6.55 6.81
N GLU A 109 9.35 -6.33 8.11
CA GLU A 109 10.49 -6.46 9.02
C GLU A 109 10.64 -7.94 9.39
N PHE A 110 11.74 -8.56 8.94
CA PHE A 110 12.13 -9.93 9.28
C PHE A 110 13.41 -9.95 10.11
#